data_AF-A0A8T5NCV5-F1
#
_entry.id   AF-A0A8T5NCV5-F1
#
_cell.length_a   1.000
_cell.length_b   1.000
_cell.length_c   1.000
_cell.angle_alpha   90.00
_cell.angle_beta   90.00
_cell.angle_gamma   90.00
#
_symmetry.space_group_name_H-M   'P 1'
#
loop_
_entity.id
_entity.type
_entity.pdbx_description
1 polymer ?
#
loop_
_entity_poly.entity_id
_entity_poly.type
_entity_poly.pdbx_seq_one_letter_code
_entity_poly.pdbx_strand_id
1 'polypeptide(L)' 'MTKIVHVQSVLPYEDTIALKEKTGESSIKEAISKAIYHYLNCQNSDGDESEST' A
#
# COMPACT_ATOMS: atom_id res chain seq x y z
N MET A 1 6.11 -21.71 5.64
CA MET A 1 4.85 -21.16 6.21
C MET A 1 5.03 -19.68 6.42
N THR A 2 4.33 -18.85 5.66
CA THR A 2 4.31 -17.40 5.90
C THR A 2 3.51 -17.13 7.17
N LYS A 3 4.11 -16.52 8.19
CA LYS A 3 3.39 -16.09 9.38
C LYS A 3 2.61 -14.83 9.03
N ILE A 4 1.28 -14.93 9.03
CA ILE A 4 0.40 -13.80 8.78
C ILE A 4 -0.01 -13.23 10.13
N VAL A 5 0.25 -11.95 10.33
CA VAL A 5 -0.20 -11.20 11.51
C VAL A 5 -1.45 -10.42 11.11
N HIS A 6 -2.55 -10.61 11.82
CA HIS A 6 -3.75 -9.82 11.65
C HIS A 6 -3.68 -8.61 12.58
N VAL A 7 -3.76 -7.41 12.00
CA VAL A 7 -3.79 -6.14 12.73
C VAL A 7 -5.07 -5.40 12.39
N GLN A 8 -5.63 -4.70 13.38
CA GLN A 8 -6.79 -3.85 13.23
C GLN A 8 -6.37 -2.41 13.55
N SER A 9 -6.72 -1.48 12.68
CA SER A 9 -6.46 -0.05 12.88
C SER A 9 -7.68 0.75 12.46
N VAL A 10 -7.89 1.89 13.11
CA VAL A 10 -8.94 2.83 12.77
C VAL A 10 -8.38 3.81 11.76
N LEU A 11 -9.05 3.96 10.62
CA LEU A 11 -8.69 4.89 9.57
C LEU A 11 -9.88 5.81 9.26
N PRO A 12 -9.64 7.09 8.91
CA PRO A 12 -10.69 7.98 8.45
C PRO A 12 -11.39 7.40 7.22
N TYR A 13 -12.72 7.49 7.17
CA TYR A 13 -13.52 6.95 6.07
C TYR A 13 -13.09 7.52 4.72
N GLU A 14 -12.94 8.85 4.64
CA GLU A 14 -12.53 9.54 3.42
C GLU A 14 -11.18 9.02 2.89
N ASP A 15 -10.21 8.78 3.77
CA ASP A 15 -8.90 8.26 3.40
C ASP A 15 -9.01 6.83 2.85
N THR A 16 -9.90 6.00 3.41
CA THR A 16 -10.13 4.65 2.90
C THR A 16 -10.78 4.64 1.51
N ILE A 17 -11.63 5.62 1.21
CA ILE A 17 -12.24 5.79 -0.12
C ILE A 17 -11.19 6.28 -1.11
N ALA A 18 -10.50 7.36 -0.79
CA ALA A 18 -9.44 7.90 -1.64
C ALA A 18 -8.35 6.87 -1.94
N LEU A 19 -7.99 6.03 -0.96
CA LEU A 19 -7.01 4.96 -1.15
C LEU A 19 -7.51 3.88 -2.12
N LYS A 20 -8.77 3.46 -2.01
CA LYS A 20 -9.39 2.50 -2.93
C LYS A 20 -9.42 3.03 -4.36
N GLU A 21 -9.83 4.28 -4.55
CA GLU A 21 -9.86 4.93 -5.86
C GLU A 21 -8.45 5.03 -6.46
N LYS A 22 -7.47 5.47 -5.66
CA LYS A 22 -6.07 5.58 -6.11
C LYS A 22 -5.45 4.25 -6.48
N THR A 23 -5.82 3.17 -5.79
CA THR A 23 -5.28 1.82 -6.04
C THR A 23 -6.08 1.01 -7.06
N GLY A 24 -7.28 1.48 -7.43
CA GLY A 24 -8.24 0.76 -8.26
C GLY A 24 -8.86 -0.47 -7.58
N GLU A 25 -8.72 -0.59 -6.25
CA GLU A 25 -9.15 -1.77 -5.49
C GLU A 25 -10.51 -1.55 -4.82
N SER A 26 -11.41 -2.53 -4.92
CA SER A 26 -12.69 -2.51 -4.21
C SER A 26 -12.55 -2.89 -2.73
N SER A 27 -11.56 -3.73 -2.43
CA SER A 27 -11.23 -4.22 -1.09
C SER A 27 -10.23 -3.29 -0.40
N ILE A 28 -10.58 -2.81 0.80
CA ILE A 28 -9.67 -1.96 1.58
C ILE A 28 -8.40 -2.72 2.00
N LYS A 29 -8.50 -4.05 2.19
CA LYS A 29 -7.35 -4.89 2.53
C LYS A 29 -6.32 -4.92 1.40
N GLU A 30 -6.77 -5.05 0.16
CA GLU A 30 -5.88 -5.08 -1.01
C GLU A 30 -5.30 -3.69 -1.29
N ALA A 31 -6.11 -2.64 -1.14
CA ALA A 31 -5.67 -1.25 -1.24
C ALA A 31 -4.54 -0.93 -0.23
N ILE A 32 -4.72 -1.30 1.04
CA ILE A 32 -3.70 -1.13 2.09
C ILE A 32 -2.46 -2.00 1.80
N SER A 33 -2.64 -3.25 1.37
CA SER A 33 -1.54 -4.14 1.01
C SER A 33 -0.65 -3.50 -0.05
N LYS A 34 -1.23 -3.01 -1.16
CA LYS A 34 -0.51 -2.29 -2.22
C LYS A 34 0.19 -1.04 -1.70
N ALA A 35 -0.48 -0.24 -0.88
CA ALA A 35 0.08 0.98 -0.31
C ALA A 35 1.31 0.70 0.57
N ILE A 36 1.25 -0.35 1.40
CA ILE A 36 2.36 -0.79 2.24
C ILE A 36 3.53 -1.27 1.37
N TYR A 37 3.28 -2.12 0.36
CA TYR A 37 4.34 -2.57 -0.54
C TYR A 37 4.96 -1.41 -1.30
N HIS A 38 4.17 -0.45 -1.76
CA HIS A 38 4.66 0.76 -2.40
C HIS A 38 5.54 1.57 -1.43
N TYR A 39 5.08 1.82 -0.19
CA TYR A 39 5.83 2.56 0.82
C TYR A 39 7.16 1.89 1.18
N LEU A 40 7.17 0.56 1.33
CA LEU A 40 8.38 -0.20 1.62
C LEU A 40 9.34 -0.20 0.42
N ASN A 41 8.84 -0.42 -0.79
CA ASN A 41 9.68 -0.45 -1.98
C ASN A 41 10.26 0.93 -2.32
N CYS A 42 9.49 2.01 -2.10
CA CYS A 42 9.93 3.38 -2.37
C CYS A 42 11.14 3.78 -1.51
N GLN A 43 11.15 3.39 -0.23
CA GLN A 43 12.31 3.61 0.67
C GLN A 43 13.52 2.73 0.34
N ASN A 44 13.30 1.58 -0.30
CA ASN A 44 14.39 0.72 -0.76
C ASN A 44 14.98 1.18 -2.10
N SER A 45 14.31 2.10 -2.82
CA SER A 45 14.75 2.65 -4.10
C SER A 45 15.49 3.99 -4.00
N ASP A 46 15.71 4.54 -2.80
CA ASP A 46 16.63 5.67 -2.57
C ASP A 46 18.13 5.29 -2.82
N GLY A 47 18.38 4.11 -3.41
CA GLY A 47 19.70 3.62 -3.81
C GLY A 47 19.84 3.24 -5.28
N ASP A 48 18.83 3.45 -6.15
CA ASP A 48 19.01 3.24 -7.59
C ASP A 48 18.08 4.14 -8.42
N GLU A 49 18.61 5.30 -8.81
CA GLU A 49 18.07 6.09 -9.91
C GLU A 49 18.24 5.30 -11.22
N SER A 50 17.17 4.80 -11.81
CA SER A 50 17.10 4.71 -13.28
C SER A 50 15.65 4.75 -13.75
N GLU A 51 15.27 5.97 -14.15
CA GLU A 51 14.38 6.25 -15.25
C GLU A 51 14.51 5.19 -16.37
N SER A 52 13.39 4.68 -16.86
CA SER A 52 13.36 3.93 -18.11
C SER A 52 12.03 4.13 -18.82
N THR A 53 12.11 5.10 -19.75
CA THR A 53 11.40 5.28 -21.04
C THR A 53 9.92 5.64 -21.04
#